data_AF-A0A7C2X3Z7-F1
#
_entry.id   AF-A0A7C2X3Z7-F1
#
_cell.length_a   1.000
_cell.length_b   1.000
_cell.length_c   1.000
_cell.angle_alpha   90.00
_cell.angle_beta   90.00
_cell.angle_gamma   90.00
#
_symmetry.space_group_name_H-M   'P 1'
#
loop_
_entity.id
_entity.type
_entity.pdbx_description
1 polymer ?
#
loop_
_entity_poly.entity_id
_entity_poly.type
_entity_poly.pdbx_seq_one_letter_code
_entity_poly.pdbx_strand_id
1 'polypeptide(L)'
;MSGERGNTLVEAAVALALIGIIGVCFLSAVATSSSSRMIADEQTSGRILAESQMEELRKMSYALTYDPIPISDEYASYSAVVDIDPFRNGSIQKITVTITHRNKEVATLESYKVNR
;
A
#
# COMPACT_ATOMS: atom_id res chain seq x y z
N MET A 1 -39.21 -37.09 -41.49
CA MET A 1 -38.32 -35.95 -41.22
C MET A 1 -38.98 -35.16 -40.11
N SER A 2 -38.78 -35.63 -38.88
CA SER A 2 -39.61 -35.28 -37.72
C SER A 2 -38.99 -34.11 -36.95
N GLY A 3 -39.86 -33.26 -36.43
CA GLY A 3 -39.57 -31.87 -36.12
C GLY A 3 -38.70 -31.61 -34.90
N GLU A 4 -37.78 -30.66 -35.05
CA GLU A 4 -37.11 -29.97 -33.94
C GLU A 4 -37.04 -28.47 -34.28
N ARG A 5 -38.17 -27.79 -34.15
CA ARG A 5 -38.30 -26.33 -34.37
C ARG A 5 -39.09 -25.75 -33.20
N GLY A 6 -38.44 -25.56 -32.05
CA GLY A 6 -39.21 -25.12 -30.89
C GLY A 6 -38.49 -24.63 -29.65
N ASN A 7 -37.21 -24.25 -29.69
CA ASN A 7 -36.61 -23.58 -28.50
C ASN A 7 -35.40 -22.65 -28.74
N THR A 8 -35.10 -22.25 -29.97
CA THR A 8 -33.88 -21.50 -30.31
C THR A 8 -33.78 -20.11 -29.66
N LEU A 9 -34.91 -19.43 -29.44
CA LEU A 9 -34.94 -18.11 -28.80
C LEU A 9 -34.60 -18.16 -27.30
N VAL A 10 -35.14 -19.16 -26.59
CA VAL A 10 -34.89 -19.32 -25.15
C VAL A 10 -33.44 -19.73 -24.93
N GLU A 11 -32.92 -20.66 -25.76
CA GLU A 11 -31.52 -21.07 -25.73
C GLU A 11 -30.58 -19.89 -26.00
N ALA A 12 -30.85 -19.08 -27.03
CA ALA A 12 -30.07 -17.88 -27.32
C ALA A 12 -30.13 -16.85 -26.17
N ALA A 13 -31.29 -16.68 -25.54
CA ALA A 13 -31.45 -15.79 -24.39
C ALA A 13 -30.66 -16.26 -23.17
N VAL A 14 -30.66 -17.58 -22.89
CA VAL A 14 -29.87 -18.17 -21.80
C VAL A 14 -28.38 -18.06 -22.11
N ALA A 15 -27.94 -18.33 -23.34
CA ALA A 15 -26.55 -18.18 -23.74
C ALA A 15 -26.07 -16.73 -23.59
N LEU A 16 -26.87 -15.75 -24.03
CA LEU A 16 -26.57 -14.34 -23.87
C LEU A 16 -26.49 -13.93 -22.39
N ALA A 17 -27.40 -14.44 -21.56
CA ALA A 17 -27.39 -14.20 -20.12
C ALA A 17 -26.11 -14.75 -19.46
N LEU A 18 -25.70 -15.98 -19.81
CA LEU A 18 -24.48 -16.58 -19.28
C LEU A 18 -23.23 -15.82 -19.72
N ILE A 19 -23.13 -15.43 -21.00
CA ILE A 19 -22.02 -14.62 -21.51
C ILE A 19 -21.97 -13.27 -20.80
N GLY A 20 -23.12 -12.64 -20.56
CA GLY A 20 -23.22 -11.39 -19.81
C GLY A 20 -22.69 -11.53 -18.38
N ILE A 21 -23.10 -12.58 -17.66
CA ILE A 21 -22.64 -12.85 -16.30
C ILE A 21 -21.12 -13.10 -16.29
N ILE A 22 -20.62 -13.96 -17.18
CA ILE A 22 -19.18 -14.25 -17.29
C ILE A 22 -18.40 -12.98 -17.61
N GLY A 23 -18.90 -12.16 -18.52
CA GLY A 23 -18.28 -10.88 -18.90
C GLY A 23 -18.16 -9.92 -17.73
N VAL A 24 -19.24 -9.75 -16.94
CA VAL A 24 -19.24 -8.90 -15.76
C VAL A 24 -18.28 -9.42 -14.68
N CYS A 25 -18.30 -10.73 -14.41
CA CYS A 25 -17.39 -11.36 -13.46
C CYS A 25 -15.92 -11.16 -13.87
N PHE A 26 -15.61 -11.37 -15.15
CA PHE A 26 -14.25 -11.23 -15.68
C PHE A 26 -13.77 -9.78 -15.58
N LEU A 27 -14.58 -8.80 -16.03
CA LEU A 27 -14.21 -7.40 -15.98
C LEU A 27 -14.00 -6.91 -14.53
N SER A 28 -14.85 -7.37 -13.61
CA SER A 28 -14.73 -7.06 -12.18
C SER A 28 -13.44 -7.62 -11.57
N ALA A 29 -13.08 -8.86 -11.93
CA ALA A 29 -11.84 -9.47 -11.47
C ALA A 29 -10.60 -8.72 -11.98
N VAL A 30 -10.60 -8.29 -13.25
CA VAL A 30 -9.50 -7.50 -13.83
C VAL A 30 -9.39 -6.14 -13.16
N ALA A 31 -10.52 -5.42 -12.98
CA ALA A 31 -10.54 -4.11 -12.34
C ALA A 31 -10.03 -4.19 -10.88
N THR A 32 -10.45 -5.22 -10.16
CA THR A 32 -9.99 -5.47 -8.78
C THR A 32 -8.49 -5.77 -8.76
N SER A 33 -8.01 -6.68 -9.63
CA SER A 33 -6.59 -7.03 -9.72
C SER A 33 -5.70 -5.82 -10.04
N SER A 34 -6.14 -4.97 -10.97
CA SER A 34 -5.41 -3.73 -11.30
C SER A 34 -5.33 -2.77 -10.12
N SER A 35 -6.43 -2.60 -9.39
CA SER A 35 -6.48 -1.72 -8.23
C SER A 35 -5.62 -2.25 -7.08
N SER A 36 -5.66 -3.56 -6.82
CA SER A 36 -4.84 -4.22 -5.81
C SER A 36 -3.34 -4.07 -6.10
N ARG A 37 -2.93 -4.15 -7.36
CA ARG A 37 -1.52 -3.94 -7.76
C ARG A 37 -1.05 -2.52 -7.46
N MET A 38 -1.85 -1.52 -7.78
CA MET A 38 -1.52 -0.12 -7.50
C MET A 38 -1.36 0.14 -6.00
N ILE A 39 -2.24 -0.42 -5.17
CA ILE A 39 -2.13 -0.30 -3.71
C ILE A 39 -0.88 -1.03 -3.19
N ALA A 40 -0.60 -2.23 -3.69
CA ALA A 40 0.58 -2.99 -3.28
C ALA A 40 1.90 -2.28 -3.63
N ASP A 41 1.94 -1.63 -4.79
CA ASP A 41 3.10 -0.85 -5.24
C ASP A 41 3.33 0.41 -4.36
N GLU A 42 2.26 1.13 -4.04
CA GLU A 42 2.29 2.28 -3.12
C GLU A 42 2.77 1.87 -1.71
N GLN A 43 2.25 0.76 -1.19
CA GLN A 43 2.65 0.22 0.11
C GLN A 43 4.12 -0.23 0.12
N THR A 44 4.58 -0.85 -0.98
CA THR A 44 5.98 -1.27 -1.11
C THR A 44 6.92 -0.07 -1.16
N SER A 45 6.58 0.94 -1.97
CA SER A 45 7.36 2.19 -2.08
C SER A 45 7.43 2.91 -0.74
N GLY A 46 6.28 3.08 -0.06
CA GLY A 46 6.21 3.69 1.26
C GLY A 46 7.05 2.92 2.29
N ARG A 47 7.03 1.60 2.25
CA ARG A 47 7.84 0.76 3.14
C ARG A 47 9.34 0.90 2.88
N ILE A 48 9.78 0.88 1.62
CA ILE A 48 11.20 1.07 1.26
C ILE A 48 11.69 2.43 1.76
N LEU A 49 10.89 3.48 1.58
CA LEU A 49 11.22 4.82 2.09
C LEU A 49 11.29 4.83 3.62
N ALA A 50 10.34 4.20 4.31
CA ALA A 50 10.36 4.10 5.76
C ALA A 50 11.60 3.33 6.27
N GLU A 51 11.97 2.23 5.60
CA GLU A 51 13.14 1.41 5.95
C GLU A 51 14.43 2.20 5.74
N SER A 52 14.55 2.91 4.60
CA SER A 52 15.69 3.78 4.32
C SER A 52 15.85 4.89 5.35
N GLN A 53 14.76 5.58 5.68
CA GLN A 53 14.72 6.59 6.74
C GLN A 53 15.18 6.01 8.09
N MET A 54 14.63 4.85 8.46
CA MET A 54 14.96 4.18 9.72
C MET A 54 16.43 3.74 9.76
N GLU A 55 16.98 3.27 8.65
CA GLU A 55 18.38 2.85 8.56
C GLU A 55 19.33 4.02 8.81
N GLU A 56 19.07 5.16 8.19
CA GLU A 56 19.88 6.36 8.37
C GLU A 56 19.74 6.94 9.79
N LEU A 57 18.52 7.00 10.34
CA LEU A 57 18.30 7.40 11.74
C LEU A 57 19.03 6.49 12.74
N ARG A 58 19.19 5.21 12.42
CA ARG A 58 19.98 4.27 13.24
C ARG A 58 21.47 4.60 13.22
N LYS A 59 22.02 5.02 12.08
CA LYS A 59 23.44 5.40 11.91
C LYS A 59 23.80 6.70 12.63
N MET A 60 22.85 7.62 12.80
CA MET A 60 23.08 8.89 13.52
C MET A 60 23.41 8.67 15.00
N SER A 61 23.92 9.68 15.70
CA SER A 61 24.09 9.62 17.16
C SER A 61 22.74 9.65 17.90
N TYR A 62 22.72 9.27 19.18
CA TYR A 62 21.55 9.43 20.02
C TYR A 62 21.22 10.93 20.17
N ALA A 63 19.98 11.31 19.83
CA ALA A 63 19.46 12.67 19.93
C ALA A 63 17.98 12.63 20.34
N LEU A 64 17.53 13.69 21.01
CA LEU A 64 16.14 13.85 21.47
C LEU A 64 15.18 14.27 20.35
N THR A 65 15.71 14.67 19.21
CA THR A 65 14.95 15.11 18.04
C THR A 65 15.74 14.73 16.79
N TYR A 66 15.02 14.32 15.75
CA TYR A 66 15.58 14.05 14.44
C TYR A 66 14.75 14.74 13.39
N ASP A 67 15.42 15.32 12.40
CA ASP A 67 14.76 15.79 11.20
C ASP A 67 14.54 14.61 10.23
N PRO A 68 13.38 14.54 9.54
CA PRO A 68 13.19 13.60 8.46
C PRO A 68 14.22 13.83 7.36
N ILE A 69 14.76 12.74 6.80
CA ILE A 69 15.75 12.87 5.72
C ILE A 69 15.02 13.29 4.45
N PRO A 70 15.60 14.22 3.65
CA PRO A 70 15.00 14.62 2.39
C PRO A 70 14.70 13.42 1.49
N ILE A 71 13.47 13.35 1.01
CA ILE A 71 13.05 12.33 0.05
C ILE A 71 13.41 12.83 -1.36
N SER A 72 13.88 11.90 -2.22
CA SER A 72 14.20 12.16 -3.64
C SER A 72 12.99 12.74 -4.39
N ASP A 73 13.24 13.64 -5.35
CA ASP A 73 12.19 14.28 -6.17
C ASP A 73 11.31 13.27 -6.93
N GLU A 74 11.84 12.07 -7.21
CA GLU A 74 11.10 10.97 -7.83
C GLU A 74 9.90 10.51 -6.97
N TYR A 75 9.97 10.76 -5.66
CA TYR A 75 8.93 10.48 -4.67
C TYR A 75 8.36 11.77 -4.05
N ALA A 76 8.38 12.91 -4.76
CA ALA A 76 7.96 14.20 -4.21
C ALA A 76 6.51 14.25 -3.66
N SER A 77 5.65 13.29 -4.03
CA SER A 77 4.30 13.14 -3.46
C SER A 77 4.27 12.44 -2.11
N TYR A 78 5.39 11.87 -1.67
CA TYR A 78 5.59 11.25 -0.38
C TYR A 78 6.20 12.24 0.62
N SER A 79 5.85 12.08 1.89
CA SER A 79 6.50 12.81 2.98
C SER A 79 6.75 11.89 4.17
N ALA A 80 7.79 12.19 4.94
CA ALA A 80 8.16 11.44 6.13
C ALA A 80 7.96 12.30 7.38
N VAL A 81 7.43 11.68 8.42
CA VAL A 81 7.34 12.24 9.77
C VAL A 81 8.09 11.31 10.71
N VAL A 82 8.96 11.89 11.54
CA VAL A 82 9.71 11.17 12.56
C VAL A 82 9.21 11.62 13.92
N ASP A 83 8.70 10.68 14.70
CA ASP A 83 8.25 10.91 16.07
C ASP A 83 9.15 10.16 17.06
N ILE A 84 9.49 10.82 18.17
CA ILE A 84 10.39 10.31 19.18
C ILE A 84 9.68 10.29 20.52
N ASP A 85 9.48 9.09 21.05
CA ASP A 85 8.89 8.88 22.37
C ASP A 85 9.99 8.40 23.36
N PRO A 86 10.40 9.24 24.32
CA PRO A 86 11.44 8.88 25.29
C PRO A 86 10.90 7.94 26.39
N PHE A 87 11.60 6.83 26.61
CA PHE A 87 11.34 5.86 27.67
C PHE A 87 12.43 5.88 28.75
N ARG A 88 12.09 5.39 29.95
CA ARG A 88 13.04 5.19 31.08
C ARG A 88 13.95 6.41 31.31
N ASN A 89 13.35 7.59 31.46
CA ASN A 89 14.05 8.85 31.73
C ASN A 89 15.10 9.23 30.66
N GLY A 90 14.86 8.87 29.39
CA GLY A 90 15.75 9.21 28.26
C GLY A 90 16.92 8.25 28.06
N SER A 91 16.93 7.08 28.72
CA SER A 91 17.93 6.03 28.44
C SER A 91 17.61 5.23 27.18
N ILE A 92 16.34 5.15 26.80
CA ILE A 92 15.85 4.50 25.59
C ILE A 92 14.84 5.43 24.95
N GLN A 93 14.77 5.46 23.63
CA GLN A 93 13.70 6.12 22.89
C GLN A 93 13.12 5.20 21.84
N LYS A 94 11.81 5.30 21.64
CA LYS A 94 11.13 4.72 20.49
C LYS A 94 11.14 5.76 19.38
N ILE A 95 11.56 5.32 18.20
CA ILE A 95 11.59 6.11 16.98
C ILE A 95 10.50 5.55 16.09
N THR A 96 9.52 6.38 15.75
CA THR A 96 8.44 6.04 14.82
C THR A 96 8.62 6.84 13.54
N VAL A 97 8.79 6.16 12.42
CA VAL A 97 8.84 6.77 11.09
C VAL A 97 7.52 6.48 10.39
N THR A 98 6.81 7.54 10.03
CA THR A 98 5.55 7.45 9.29
C THR A 98 5.72 8.08 7.92
N ILE A 99 5.45 7.31 6.88
CA ILE A 99 5.44 7.77 5.49
C ILE A 99 3.99 8.03 5.08
N THR A 100 3.75 9.22 4.55
CA THR A 100 2.45 9.58 3.99
C THR A 100 2.57 9.83 2.49
N HIS A 101 1.56 9.42 1.73
CA HIS A 101 1.39 9.73 0.32
C HIS A 101 0.00 10.34 0.13
N ARG A 102 -0.08 11.52 -0.49
CA ARG A 102 -1.35 12.24 -0.70
C ARG A 102 -2.20 12.39 0.57
N ASN A 103 -1.57 12.75 1.69
CA ASN A 103 -2.18 12.89 3.03
C ASN A 103 -2.77 11.59 3.62
N LYS A 104 -2.34 10.42 3.14
CA LYS A 104 -2.68 9.13 3.73
C LYS A 104 -1.43 8.43 4.21
N GLU A 105 -1.49 7.84 5.39
CA GLU A 105 -0.41 6.99 5.90
C GLU A 105 -0.33 5.73 5.04
N VAL A 106 0.86 5.49 4.48
CA VAL A 106 1.12 4.32 3.63
C VAL A 106 2.03 3.31 4.33
N ALA A 107 2.93 3.75 5.20
CA ALA A 107 3.79 2.86 5.96
C ALA A 107 4.21 3.51 7.29
N THR A 108 4.26 2.70 8.35
CA THR A 108 4.73 3.12 9.67
C THR A 108 5.70 2.07 10.20
N LEU A 109 6.89 2.50 10.60
CA LEU A 109 7.90 1.64 11.19
C LEU A 109 8.32 2.16 12.56
N GLU A 110 8.53 1.24 13.48
CA GLU A 110 8.95 1.53 14.84
C GLU A 110 10.30 0.88 15.12
N SER A 111 11.16 1.59 15.84
CA SER A 111 12.47 1.10 16.27
C SER A 111 12.81 1.67 17.64
N TYR A 112 13.81 1.08 18.30
CA TYR A 112 14.27 1.53 19.60
C TYR A 112 15.76 1.83 19.56
N LYS A 113 16.14 2.93 20.22
CA LYS A 113 17.53 3.37 20.32
C LYS A 113 17.88 3.65 21.77
N VAL A 114 19.04 3.16 22.20
CA VAL A 114 19.55 3.30 23.56
C VAL A 114 20.61 4.39 23.56
N ASN A 115 20.62 5.22 24.60
CA ASN A 115 21.70 6.17 24.88
C ASN A 115 22.92 5.37 25.38
N ARG A 116 23.94 5.22 24.53
CA ARG A 116 25.17 4.47 24.81
C ARG A 116 26.38 5.38 24.73
#